data_AF-A0A2P1JHA7-F1
#
_entry.id   AF-A0A2P1JHA7-F1
#
_cell.length_a   1.000
_cell.length_b   1.000
_cell.length_c   1.000
_cell.angle_alpha   90.00
_cell.angle_beta   90.00
_cell.angle_gamma   90.00
#
_symmetry.space_group_name_H-M   'P 1'
#
loop_
_entity.id
_entity.type
_entity.pdbx_description
1 polymer ?
#
loop_
_entity_poly.entity_id
_entity_poly.type
_entity_poly.pdbx_seq_one_letter_code
_entity_poly.pdbx_strand_id
1 'polypeptide(L)' 'MIYFAYKWYLSNLRPLRKHFLIMMTRSQKGVYIRAGNYYIINNRTILIMMRTAYSFYTFLQKVA' A
#
# COMPACT_ATOMS: atom_id res chain seq x y z
N MET A 1 -7.81 11.52 0.90
CA MET A 1 -6.96 12.43 1.71
C MET A 1 -7.78 12.90 2.91
N ILE A 2 -7.67 12.21 4.05
CA ILE A 2 -8.64 12.24 5.16
C ILE A 2 -8.63 13.55 5.97
N TYR A 3 -7.60 14.39 5.82
CA TYR A 3 -7.44 15.64 6.62
C TYR A 3 -7.92 16.92 5.95
N PHE A 4 -8.38 16.88 4.69
CA PHE A 4 -8.97 18.05 4.02
C PHE A 4 -10.32 18.44 4.65
N ALA A 5 -11.03 17.47 5.24
CA ALA A 5 -12.36 17.67 5.80
C ALA A 5 -12.37 18.51 7.10
N TYR A 6 -11.23 18.65 7.80
CA TYR A 6 -11.19 19.31 9.10
C TYR A 6 -10.37 20.60 9.06
N LYS A 7 -10.92 21.70 9.60
CA LYS A 7 -10.32 23.05 9.61
C LYS A 7 -9.15 23.15 10.61
N TRP A 8 -8.09 22.39 10.38
CA TRP A 8 -6.89 22.30 11.23
C TRP A 8 -6.13 23.65 11.38
N TYR A 9 -6.43 24.62 10.52
CA TYR A 9 -5.90 25.98 10.55
C TYR A 9 -6.59 26.89 11.60
N LEU A 10 -7.60 26.43 12.33
CA LEU A 10 -8.22 27.21 13.41
C LEU A 10 -7.26 27.43 14.60
N SER A 11 -7.42 28.55 15.33
CA SER A 11 -6.51 28.94 16.42
C SER A 11 -6.56 27.99 17.62
N ASN A 12 -7.71 27.40 17.90
CA ASN A 12 -7.94 26.49 19.05
C ASN A 12 -7.13 25.18 18.93
N LEU A 13 -6.64 24.86 17.73
CA LEU A 13 -5.90 23.64 17.42
C LEU A 13 -4.40 23.87 17.26
N ARG A 14 -3.89 25.07 17.58
CA ARG A 14 -2.46 25.42 17.50
C ARG A 14 -1.54 24.34 18.10
N PRO A 15 -1.81 23.76 19.29
CA PRO A 15 -0.96 22.70 19.86
C PRO A 15 -0.96 21.41 19.01
N LEU A 16 -2.08 21.09 18.36
CA LEU A 16 -2.26 19.85 17.60
C LEU A 16 -1.73 19.94 16.16
N ARG A 17 -1.49 21.14 15.62
CA ARG A 17 -0.98 21.33 14.24
C ARG A 17 0.30 20.55 13.97
N LYS A 18 1.22 20.51 14.93
CA LYS A 18 2.47 19.75 14.80
C LYS A 18 2.20 18.25 14.64
N HIS A 19 1.28 17.70 15.42
CA HIS A 19 0.88 16.30 15.35
C HIS A 19 0.22 15.97 14.01
N PHE A 20 -0.70 16.84 13.54
CA PHE A 20 -1.32 16.68 12.23
C PHE A 20 -0.30 16.76 11.10
N LEU A 21 0.66 17.67 11.17
CA LEU A 21 1.70 17.79 10.15
C LEU A 21 2.56 16.52 10.09
N ILE A 22 3.02 16.02 11.25
CA ILE A 22 3.79 14.76 11.33
C ILE A 22 2.99 13.62 10.71
N MET A 23 1.74 13.47 11.12
CA MET A 23 0.83 12.45 10.62
C MET A 23 0.66 12.55 9.09
N MET A 24 0.35 13.75 8.57
CA MET A 24 0.22 13.98 7.14
C MET A 24 1.50 13.63 6.37
N THR A 25 2.67 14.03 6.87
CA THR A 25 3.96 13.72 6.25
C THR A 25 4.28 12.22 6.28
N ARG A 26 3.97 11.53 7.37
CA ARG A 26 4.20 10.08 7.48
C ARG A 26 3.21 9.27 6.64
N SER A 27 1.95 9.66 6.62
CA SER A 27 0.88 9.01 5.84
C SER A 27 1.02 9.16 4.33
N GLN A 28 1.90 10.05 3.82
CA GLN A 28 2.24 10.07 2.40
C GLN A 28 2.89 8.75 1.95
N LYS A 29 3.53 8.02 2.87
CA LYS A 29 4.04 6.68 2.60
C LYS A 29 2.96 5.66 2.94
N GLY A 30 2.47 4.94 1.93
CA GLY A 30 1.55 3.83 2.13
C GLY A 30 2.15 2.76 3.04
N VAL A 31 1.29 2.07 3.79
CA VAL A 31 1.69 0.87 4.52
C VAL A 31 1.66 -0.30 3.54
N TYR A 32 2.79 -0.98 3.41
CA TYR A 32 2.94 -2.12 2.50
C TYR A 32 3.33 -3.35 3.30
N ILE A 33 2.60 -4.43 3.12
CA ILE A 33 3.00 -5.75 3.58
C ILE A 33 4.06 -6.25 2.58
N ARG A 34 5.25 -6.57 3.06
CA ARG A 34 6.32 -7.13 2.22
C ARG A 34 6.60 -8.57 2.62
N ALA A 35 6.76 -9.44 1.63
CA ALA A 35 7.32 -10.77 1.80
C ALA A 35 8.84 -10.63 1.96
N GLY A 36 9.30 -10.55 3.21
CA GLY A 36 10.70 -10.21 3.52
C GLY A 36 11.06 -8.83 2.96
N ASN A 37 12.17 -8.73 2.23
CA ASN A 37 12.61 -7.51 1.56
C ASN A 37 12.56 -7.59 0.03
N TYR A 38 11.80 -8.55 -0.51
CA TYR A 38 11.78 -8.87 -1.94
C TYR A 38 10.57 -8.28 -2.65
N TYR A 39 9.36 -8.59 -2.18
CA TYR A 39 8.11 -8.25 -2.89
C TYR A 39 7.10 -7.57 -1.99
N ILE A 40 6.47 -6.50 -2.49
CA ILE A 40 5.28 -5.91 -1.87
C ILE A 40 4.09 -6.79 -2.21
N ILE A 41 3.43 -7.32 -1.18
CA ILE A 41 2.21 -8.11 -1.33
C ILE A 41 1.07 -7.15 -1.64
N ASN A 42 0.54 -7.26 -2.86
CA ASN A 42 -0.66 -6.57 -3.30
C ASN A 42 -1.48 -7.47 -4.24
N ASN A 43 -2.69 -7.04 -4.59
CA ASN A 43 -3.57 -7.82 -5.48
C ASN A 43 -2.93 -8.10 -6.85
N ARG A 44 -2.10 -7.16 -7.35
CA ARG A 44 -1.38 -7.32 -8.61
C ARG A 44 -0.29 -8.39 -8.53
N THR A 45 0.48 -8.47 -7.46
CA THR A 45 1.50 -9.51 -7.28
C THR A 45 0.88 -10.88 -7.14
N ILE A 46 -0.25 -10.99 -6.43
CA ILE A 46 -1.00 -12.26 -6.32
C ILE A 46 -1.48 -12.71 -7.71
N LEU A 47 -2.04 -11.79 -8.49
CA LEU A 47 -2.48 -12.10 -9.85
C LEU A 47 -1.32 -12.56 -10.75
N ILE A 48 -0.15 -11.92 -10.64
CA ILE A 48 1.05 -12.33 -11.37
C ILE A 48 1.46 -13.74 -10.95
N MET A 49 1.52 -14.04 -9.65
CA MET A 49 1.85 -15.38 -9.14
C MET A 49 0.89 -16.45 -9.69
N MET A 50 -0.42 -16.19 -9.65
CA MET A 50 -1.43 -17.10 -10.21
C MET A 50 -1.25 -17.32 -11.70
N ARG A 51 -1.04 -16.24 -12.48
CA ARG A 51 -0.79 -16.34 -13.92
C ARG A 51 0.44 -17.18 -14.21
N THR A 52 1.55 -16.95 -13.50
CA THR A 52 2.77 -17.73 -13.68
C THR A 52 2.55 -19.20 -13.36
N ALA A 53 1.87 -19.52 -12.25
CA ALA A 53 1.57 -20.90 -11.90
C ALA A 53 0.70 -21.59 -12.96
N TYR A 54 -0.31 -20.89 -13.49
CA TYR A 54 -1.17 -21.42 -14.55
C TYR A 54 -0.42 -21.58 -15.89
N SER A 55 0.46 -20.65 -16.25
CA SER A 55 1.31 -20.78 -17.43
C SER A 55 2.21 -22.01 -17.33
N PHE A 56 2.82 -22.26 -16.17
CA PHE A 56 3.62 -23.48 -15.97
C PHE A 56 2.76 -24.75 -16.05
N TYR A 57 1.58 -24.74 -15.43
CA TYR A 57 0.65 -25.87 -15.48
C TYR A 57 0.24 -26.21 -16.91
N THR A 58 -0.21 -25.21 -17.68
CA THR A 58 -0.65 -25.42 -19.08
C THR A 58 0.49 -25.83 -20.00
N PHE A 59 1.71 -25.35 -19.76
CA PHE A 59 2.89 -25.79 -20.49
C PHE A 59 3.19 -27.27 -20.21
N LEU A 60 3.27 -27.67 -18.94
CA LEU A 60 3.55 -29.06 -18.57
C LEU A 60 2.47 -30.01 -19.09
N GLN A 61 1.20 -29.62 -19.04
CA GLN A 61 0.09 -30.41 -19.58
C GLN A 61 0.17 -30.63 -21.09
N LYS A 62 0.80 -29.73 -21.84
CA LYS A 62 1.01 -29.89 -23.29
C LYS A 62 2.23 -30.72 -23.65
N VAL A 63 3.19 -30.85 -22.73
CA VAL A 63 4.46 -31.54 -22.93
C VAL A 63 4.42 -32.98 -22.40
N ALA A 64 3.61 -33.23 -21.36
CA ALA A 64 3.29 -34.57 -20.85
C ALA A 64 2.24 -35.27 -21.73
#